data_AF-A0A7Z9BND0-F1
#
_entry.id   AF-A0A7Z9BND0-F1
#
_cell.length_a   1.000
_cell.length_b   1.000
_cell.length_c   1.000
_cell.angle_alpha   90.00
_cell.angle_beta   90.00
_cell.angle_gamma   90.00
#
_symmetry.space_group_name_H-M   'P 1'
#
loop_
_entity.id
_entity.type
_entity.pdbx_description
1 polymer ?
#
loop_
_entity_poly.entity_id
_entity_poly.type
_entity_poly.pdbx_seq_one_letter_code
_entity_poly.pdbx_strand_id
1 'polypeptide(L)' 'MSNYKVVFKRIVSPDGKVIAEAKSVVSTSDDQENKISQSIFVNISSVHGYRSEAKSSSSSSSTSSGT' A
#
# COMPACT_ATOMS: atom_id res chain seq x y z
N MET A 1 18.84 6.57 -12.06
CA MET A 1 18.08 5.30 -11.95
C MET A 1 16.80 5.57 -11.14
N SER A 2 15.87 4.62 -11.13
CA SER A 2 14.61 4.75 -10.38
C SER A 2 14.58 3.62 -9.37
N ASN A 3 14.48 3.91 -8.08
CA ASN A 3 14.37 2.86 -7.09
C ASN A 3 12.94 2.34 -7.11
N TYR A 4 12.78 1.02 -7.19
CA TYR A 4 11.50 0.35 -7.31
C TYR A 4 11.36 -0.70 -6.21
N LYS A 5 10.30 -0.58 -5.40
CA LYS A 5 10.03 -1.52 -4.31
C LYS A 5 8.59 -2.00 -4.38
N VAL A 6 8.39 -3.31 -4.29
CA VAL A 6 7.07 -3.94 -4.21
C VAL A 6 6.96 -4.68 -2.89
N VAL A 7 5.87 -4.43 -2.16
CA VAL A 7 5.55 -5.11 -0.90
C VAL A 7 4.19 -5.77 -1.02
N PHE A 8 4.11 -7.03 -0.61
CA PHE A 8 2.85 -7.76 -0.50
C PHE A 8 2.55 -8.05 0.97
N LYS A 9 1.30 -7.85 1.38
CA LYS A 9 0.79 -8.22 2.70
C LYS A 9 -0.50 -9.01 2.54
N ARG A 10 -0.65 -10.09 3.30
CA ARG A 10 -1.81 -10.98 3.24
C ARG A 10 -2.38 -11.20 4.63
N ILE A 11 -3.70 -11.30 4.71
CA ILE A 11 -4.41 -11.81 5.87
C ILE A 11 -4.91 -13.21 5.49
N VAL A 12 -4.53 -14.20 6.31
CA VAL A 12 -4.84 -15.60 6.08
C VAL A 12 -5.73 -16.07 7.23
N SER A 13 -6.86 -16.69 6.92
CA SER A 13 -7.74 -17.30 7.91
C SER A 13 -7.12 -18.58 8.51
N PRO A 14 -7.63 -19.07 9.65
CA PRO A 14 -7.11 -20.30 10.27
C PRO A 14 -7.16 -21.55 9.37
N ASP A 15 -8.06 -21.58 8.39
CA ASP A 15 -8.16 -22.65 7.38
C ASP A 15 -7.18 -22.49 6.19
N GLY A 16 -6.30 -21.49 6.25
CA GLY A 16 -5.25 -21.26 5.24
C GLY A 16 -5.69 -20.44 4.02
N LYS A 17 -6.93 -19.94 3.96
CA LYS A 17 -7.40 -19.11 2.84
C LYS A 17 -6.95 -17.66 2.98
N VAL A 18 -6.55 -17.03 1.87
CA VAL A 18 -6.27 -15.59 1.85
C VAL A 18 -7.58 -14.84 1.81
N ILE A 19 -7.88 -14.10 2.88
CA ILE A 19 -9.12 -13.31 2.99
C ILE A 19 -8.94 -11.85 2.57
N ALA A 20 -7.70 -11.37 2.59
CA ALA A 20 -7.33 -10.06 2.05
C ALA A 20 -5.86 -10.05 1.60
N GLU A 21 -5.57 -9.32 0.53
CA GLU A 21 -4.22 -9.05 0.05
C GLU A 21 -4.06 -7.56 -0.28
N ALA A 22 -2.93 -6.98 0.12
CA ALA A 22 -2.50 -5.65 -0.28
C ALA A 22 -1.18 -5.74 -1.02
N LYS A 23 -1.13 -5.16 -2.23
CA LYS A 23 0.08 -4.94 -3.03
C LYS A 23 0.40 -3.46 -3.04
N SER A 24 1.57 -3.09 -2.52
CA SER A 24 2.10 -1.73 -2.58
C SER A 24 3.25 -1.69 -3.56
N VAL A 25 3.16 -0.80 -4.55
CA VAL A 25 4.23 -0.49 -5.51
C VAL A 25 4.72 0.91 -5.22
N VAL A 26 6.01 1.07 -4.93
CA VAL A 26 6.66 2.35 -4.65
C VAL A 26 7.76 2.57 -5.68
N SER A 27 7.78 3.76 -6.27
CA SER A 27 8.91 4.24 -7.06
C SER A 27 9.42 5.57 -6.51
N THR A 28 10.75 5.72 -6.44
CA THR A 28 11.41 6.99 -6.10
C THR A 28 12.35 7.41 -7.22
N SER A 29 12.49 8.73 -7.39
CA SER A 29 13.49 9.32 -8.29
C SER A 29 14.84 9.45 -7.56
N ASP A 30 15.94 9.11 -8.23
CA ASP A 30 17.30 9.22 -7.65
C ASP A 30 17.72 10.66 -7.31
N ASP A 31 17.07 11.66 -7.92
CA ASP A 31 17.30 13.07 -7.61
C ASP A 31 16.68 13.40 -6.24
N GLN A 32 17.45 13.10 -5.19
CA GLN A 32 17.16 13.40 -3.77
C GLN A 32 15.90 12.74 -3.19
N GLU A 33 15.35 11.69 -3.83
CA GLU A 33 14.10 11.04 -3.41
C GLU A 33 12.90 12.01 -3.27
N ASN A 34 12.98 13.20 -3.88
CA ASN A 34 11.99 14.28 -3.71
C ASN A 34 10.62 13.93 -4.33
N LYS A 35 10.57 12.87 -5.15
CA LYS A 35 9.35 12.35 -5.75
C LYS A 35 9.19 10.88 -5.38
N ILE A 36 8.17 10.62 -4.58
CA ILE A 36 7.70 9.28 -4.23
C ILE A 36 6.35 9.08 -4.93
N SER A 37 6.27 8.07 -5.79
CA SER A 37 5.00 7.62 -6.34
C SER A 37 4.65 6.25 -5.75
N GLN A 38 3.50 6.16 -5.10
CA GLN A 38 3.03 4.92 -4.50
C GLN A 38 1.64 4.58 -5.02
N SER A 39 1.45 3.33 -5.42
CA SER A 39 0.15 2.76 -5.79
C SER A 39 -0.14 1.54 -4.91
N ILE A 40 -1.32 1.53 -4.29
CA ILE A 40 -1.76 0.45 -3.40
C ILE A 40 -2.98 -0.23 -4.02
N PHE A 41 -2.90 -1.54 -4.19
CA PHE A 41 -3.98 -2.39 -4.67
C PHE A 41 -4.42 -3.28 -3.52
N VAL A 42 -5.69 -3.24 -3.16
CA VAL A 42 -6.27 -4.07 -2.11
C VAL A 42 -7.32 -4.98 -2.74
N ASN A 43 -7.18 -6.28 -2.49
CA ASN A 43 -8.16 -7.28 -2.87
C ASN A 43 -8.71 -7.92 -1.59
N ILE A 44 -10.03 -7.90 -1.42
CA ILE A 44 -10.72 -8.47 -0.26
C ILE A 44 -11.63 -9.56 -0.78
N SER A 45 -11.46 -10.79 -0.30
CA SER A 45 -12.36 -11.87 -0.68
C SER A 45 -13.71 -11.62 -0.01
N SER A 46 -14.75 -11.41 -0.81
CA SER A 46 -16.10 -11.23 -0.27
C SER A 46 -16.59 -12.58 0.27
N VAL A 47 -16.67 -12.70 1.59
CA VAL A 47 -17.46 -13.76 2.21
C VAL A 47 -18.92 -13.33 2.07
N HIS A 48 -19.78 -14.22 1.57
CA HIS A 48 -21.17 -13.93 1.20
C HIS A 48 -21.88 -13.05 2.24
N GLY A 49 -22.27 -11.82 1.85
CA GLY A 49 -23.16 -10.96 2.64
C GLY A 49 -22.55 -9.67 3.22
N TYR A 50 -21.23 -9.48 3.19
CA TYR A 50 -20.60 -8.28 3.76
C TYR A 50 -20.06 -7.35 2.66
N ARG A 51 -20.58 -6.11 2.61
CA ARG A 51 -20.06 -5.08 1.72
C ARG A 51 -18.70 -4.61 2.27
N SER A 52 -17.63 -4.92 1.56
CA SER A 52 -16.28 -4.50 1.94
C SER A 52 -16.11 -3.00 1.69
N GLU A 53 -15.97 -2.19 2.74
CA GLU A 53 -15.60 -0.78 2.62
C GLU A 53 -14.09 -0.63 2.79
N ALA A 54 -13.37 -0.36 1.71
CA ALA A 54 -11.97 0.04 1.79
C ALA A 54 -11.90 1.54 2.14
N LYS A 55 -11.50 1.87 3.36
CA LYS A 55 -11.15 3.25 3.74
C LYS A 55 -9.65 3.44 3.54
N SER A 56 -9.28 4.36 2.65
CA SER A 56 -7.89 4.77 2.46
C SER A 56 -7.63 6.05 3.24
N SER A 57 -6.70 6.02 4.21
CA SER A 57 -6.20 7.22 4.88
C SER A 57 -4.77 7.49 4.40
N SER A 58 -4.57 8.63 3.74
CA SER A 58 -3.24 9.10 3.32
C SER A 58 -2.78 10.21 4.26
N SER A 59 -1.74 9.97 5.04
CA SER A 59 -1.07 10.97 5.86
C SER A 59 0.27 11.34 5.22
N SER A 60 0.37 12.55 4.69
CA SER A 60 1.63 13.14 4.22
C SER A 60 2.23 14.00 5.34
N SER A 61 3.38 13.61 5.87
CA SER A 61 4.15 14.47 6.78
C SER A 61 5.23 15.21 6.00
N SER A 62 5.05 16.51 5.80
CA SER A 62 6.09 17.38 5.24
C SER A 62 7.03 17.80 6.36
N THR A 63 8.26 17.29 6.38
CA THR A 63 9.31 17.83 7.26
C THR A 63 9.86 19.11 6.63
N SER A 64 9.45 20.25 7.16
CA SER A 64 10.08 21.55 6.88
C SER A 64 11.39 21.62 7.67
N SER A 65 12.53 21.46 7.01
CA SER A 65 13.84 21.79 7.57
C SER A 65 14.09 23.28 7.36
N GLY A 66 13.79 24.10 8.37
CA GLY A 66 14.11 25.52 8.35
C GLY A 66 15.54 25.79 8.80
N THR A 67 16.34 26.40 7.92
CA THR A 67 17.38 27.41 8.20
C THR A 67 17.71 28.14 6.90
#